data_AF-A0A8T4NPT8-F1
#
_entry.id   AF-A0A8T4NPT8-F1
#
_cell.length_a   1.000
_cell.length_b   1.000
_cell.length_c   1.000
_cell.angle_alpha   90.00
_cell.angle_beta   90.00
_cell.angle_gamma   90.00
#
_symmetry.space_group_name_H-M   'P 1'
#
loop_
_entity.id
_entity.type
_entity.pdbx_description
1 polymer ?
#
loop_
_entity_poly.entity_id
_entity_poly.type
_entity_poly.pdbx_seq_one_letter_code
_entity_poly.pdbx_strand_id
1 'polypeptide(L)'
;MKIKNKKAVSQVVTTMLIIMLTISAVAIIGFAINNSIKNQLALSPKTSCLEMQFSPPIKIEKACYNLNTNDTELTIKRNADDKIQINTLVFILNSGSGSDSFTCGNSCGNCQILKIAERKIYYLNIDEKPTETSVKLNNCLIETKNIVDC
;
A
#
# COMPACT_ATOMS: atom_id res chain seq x y z
N MET A 1 -12.17 55.57 41.13
CA MET A 1 -10.92 54.91 41.61
C MET A 1 -9.79 55.22 40.62
N LYS A 2 -8.85 56.10 40.98
CA LYS A 2 -7.71 56.45 40.10
C LYS A 2 -6.54 55.51 40.39
N ILE A 3 -6.21 54.63 39.44
CA ILE A 3 -5.06 53.72 39.54
C ILE A 3 -3.77 54.56 39.55
N LYS A 4 -3.07 54.60 40.68
CA LYS A 4 -1.90 55.47 40.92
C LYS A 4 -0.61 54.99 40.22
N ASN A 5 -0.57 53.78 39.65
CA ASN A 5 0.65 53.24 39.05
C ASN A 5 0.40 52.50 37.71
N LYS A 6 0.17 53.27 36.64
CA LYS A 6 -0.16 52.75 35.30
C LYS A 6 0.97 51.91 34.67
N LYS A 7 2.24 52.17 35.02
CA LYS A 7 3.40 51.40 34.51
C LYS A 7 3.40 49.96 35.01
N ALA A 8 3.15 49.76 36.30
CA ALA A 8 3.09 48.42 36.89
C ALA A 8 1.94 47.60 36.31
N VAL A 9 0.77 48.21 36.13
CA VAL A 9 -0.39 47.53 35.51
C VAL A 9 -0.11 47.16 34.06
N SER A 10 0.53 48.05 33.29
CA SER A 10 0.90 47.75 31.89
C SER A 10 1.87 46.57 31.80
N GLN A 11 2.85 46.48 32.70
CA GLN A 11 3.84 45.41 32.67
C GLN A 11 3.22 44.05 33.00
N VAL A 12 2.30 44.02 33.98
CA VAL A 12 1.55 42.79 34.34
C VAL A 12 0.65 42.32 33.20
N VAL A 13 0.00 43.25 32.49
CA VAL A 13 -0.86 42.90 31.34
C VAL A 13 -0.01 42.34 30.19
N THR A 14 1.14 42.94 29.90
CA THR A 14 2.04 42.46 28.85
C THR A 14 2.60 41.08 29.16
N THR A 15 3.02 40.81 30.41
CA THR A 15 3.52 39.48 30.78
C THR A 15 2.42 38.41 30.70
N MET A 16 1.20 38.73 31.14
CA MET A 16 0.03 37.85 30.98
C MET A 16 -0.26 37.52 29.51
N LEU A 17 -0.22 38.52 28.63
CA LEU A 17 -0.40 38.31 27.19
C LEU A 17 0.68 37.41 26.58
N ILE A 18 1.94 37.60 26.98
CA ILE A 18 3.05 36.76 26.51
C ILE A 18 2.85 35.30 26.95
N ILE A 19 2.43 35.08 28.19
CA ILE A 19 2.17 33.71 28.71
C ILE A 19 1.00 33.05 27.96
N MET A 20 -0.08 33.77 27.68
CA MET A 20 -1.18 33.23 26.89
C MET A 20 -0.75 32.88 25.47
N LEU A 21 0.07 33.72 24.84
CA LEU A 21 0.60 33.46 23.50
C LEU A 21 1.48 32.22 23.46
N THR A 22 2.38 32.01 24.44
CA THR A 22 3.24 30.83 24.46
C THR A 22 2.45 29.54 24.66
N ILE A 23 1.44 29.53 25.55
CA ILE A 23 0.56 28.37 25.75
C ILE A 23 -0.20 28.05 24.46
N SER A 24 -0.75 29.06 23.79
CA SER A 24 -1.49 28.88 22.53
C SER A 24 -0.59 28.33 21.41
N ALA A 25 0.64 28.81 21.30
CA ALA A 25 1.61 28.33 20.32
C ALA A 25 1.95 26.84 20.54
N VAL A 26 2.22 26.44 21.78
CA VAL A 26 2.50 25.04 22.12
C VAL A 26 1.29 24.14 21.81
N ALA A 27 0.08 24.61 22.10
CA ALA A 27 -1.15 23.87 21.80
C ALA A 27 -1.36 23.65 20.30
N ILE A 28 -1.15 24.68 19.48
CA ILE A 28 -1.26 24.60 18.01
C ILE A 28 -0.23 23.61 17.45
N ILE A 29 1.03 23.73 17.89
CA ILE A 29 2.11 22.84 17.44
C ILE A 29 1.80 21.39 17.86
N GLY A 30 1.38 21.17 19.10
CA GLY A 30 1.01 19.84 19.60
C GLY A 30 -0.16 19.23 18.81
N PHE A 31 -1.18 20.03 18.49
CA PHE A 31 -2.31 19.56 17.67
C PHE A 31 -1.88 19.22 16.24
N ALA A 32 -1.06 20.06 15.61
CA ALA A 32 -0.56 19.84 14.25
C ALA A 32 0.31 18.58 14.16
N ILE A 33 1.20 18.36 15.13
CA ILE A 33 2.03 17.16 15.22
C ILE A 33 1.17 15.92 15.46
N ASN A 34 0.24 15.95 16.42
CA ASN A 34 -0.61 14.81 16.73
C ASN A 34 -1.51 14.42 15.54
N ASN A 35 -2.04 15.40 14.82
CA ASN A 35 -2.85 15.15 13.63
C ASN A 35 -1.99 14.58 12.48
N SER A 36 -0.77 15.10 12.31
CA SER A 36 0.17 14.59 11.31
C SER A 36 0.61 13.16 11.61
N ILE A 37 0.92 12.83 12.87
CA ILE A 37 1.30 11.48 13.29
C ILE A 37 0.13 10.51 13.13
N LYS A 38 -1.10 10.89 13.52
CA LYS A 38 -2.29 10.06 13.33
C LYS A 38 -2.56 9.78 11.84
N ASN A 39 -2.36 10.77 10.98
CA ASN A 39 -2.52 10.60 9.53
C ASN A 39 -1.36 9.79 8.92
N GLN A 40 -0.15 9.85 9.47
CA GLN A 40 0.99 9.05 9.03
C GLN A 40 0.96 7.60 9.53
N LEU A 41 0.39 7.33 10.71
CA LEU A 41 0.14 5.96 11.20
C LEU A 41 -0.86 5.20 10.32
N ALA A 42 -1.66 5.89 9.50
CA ALA A 42 -2.49 5.28 8.47
C ALA A 42 -1.71 4.85 7.21
N LEU A 43 -0.43 5.24 7.08
CA LEU A 43 0.42 4.90 5.93
C LEU A 43 1.21 3.59 6.12
N SER A 44 1.29 3.06 7.35
CA SER A 44 1.76 1.70 7.59
C SER A 44 0.54 0.77 7.53
N PRO A 45 0.41 -0.10 6.51
CA PRO A 45 -0.73 -1.00 6.42
C PRO A 45 -0.81 -1.85 7.69
N LYS A 46 -2.04 -2.11 8.17
CA LYS A 46 -2.31 -2.92 9.38
C LYS A 46 -1.77 -4.36 9.32
N THR A 47 -1.23 -4.78 8.18
CA THR A 47 -0.66 -6.10 7.91
C THR A 47 0.74 -5.92 7.38
N SER A 48 1.72 -6.48 8.08
CA SER A 48 3.12 -6.47 7.65
C SER A 48 3.29 -7.32 6.39
N CYS A 49 4.07 -6.88 5.40
CA CYS A 49 4.41 -7.71 4.24
C CYS A 49 4.97 -9.09 4.66
N LEU A 50 5.64 -9.13 5.82
CA LEU A 50 6.16 -10.36 6.41
C LEU A 50 5.04 -11.37 6.73
N GLU A 51 3.93 -10.90 7.32
CA GLU A 51 2.78 -11.75 7.63
C GLU A 51 2.12 -12.28 6.36
N MET A 52 2.06 -11.44 5.31
CA MET A 52 1.56 -11.86 4.00
C MET A 52 2.48 -12.86 3.29
N GLN A 53 3.76 -12.93 3.63
CA GLN A 53 4.66 -13.96 3.10
C GLN A 53 4.50 -15.29 3.82
N PHE A 54 4.29 -15.27 5.14
CA PHE A 54 4.07 -16.49 5.93
C PHE A 54 2.66 -17.08 5.76
N SER A 55 1.65 -16.23 5.59
CA SER A 55 0.27 -16.61 5.38
C SER A 55 -0.26 -15.94 4.11
N PRO A 56 0.15 -16.43 2.92
CA PRO A 56 -0.14 -15.76 1.67
C PRO A 56 -1.65 -15.74 1.39
N PRO A 57 -2.24 -14.55 1.21
CA PRO A 57 -3.67 -14.42 0.94
C PRO A 57 -4.06 -14.93 -0.45
N ILE A 58 -3.08 -15.04 -1.35
CA ILE A 58 -3.22 -15.59 -2.70
C ILE A 58 -2.08 -16.56 -2.99
N LYS A 59 -2.31 -17.49 -3.92
CA LYS A 59 -1.31 -18.46 -4.36
C LYS A 59 -1.31 -18.61 -5.87
N ILE A 60 -0.13 -18.81 -6.46
CA ILE A 60 0.05 -19.17 -7.87
C ILE A 60 -0.06 -20.69 -8.00
N GLU A 61 -1.23 -21.20 -8.39
CA GLU A 61 -1.42 -22.65 -8.55
C GLU A 61 -0.75 -23.18 -9.82
N LYS A 62 -0.86 -22.45 -10.93
CA LYS A 62 -0.24 -22.79 -12.22
C LYS A 62 0.31 -21.53 -12.86
N ALA A 63 1.50 -21.63 -13.44
CA ALA A 63 2.10 -20.60 -14.27
C ALA A 63 2.69 -21.30 -15.50
N CYS A 64 2.14 -21.04 -16.68
CA CYS A 64 2.68 -21.60 -17.90
C CYS A 64 2.61 -20.61 -19.07
N TYR A 65 3.46 -20.79 -20.07
CA TYR A 65 3.51 -20.00 -21.30
C TYR A 65 2.95 -20.81 -22.46
N ASN A 66 1.96 -20.25 -23.17
CA ASN A 66 1.31 -20.90 -24.30
C ASN A 66 1.92 -20.41 -25.61
N LEU A 67 2.68 -21.28 -26.29
CA LEU A 67 3.38 -20.97 -27.55
C LEU A 67 2.43 -20.69 -28.72
N ASN A 68 1.17 -21.13 -28.65
CA ASN A 68 0.21 -20.94 -29.75
C ASN A 68 -0.45 -19.55 -29.70
N THR A 69 -0.69 -19.03 -28.49
CA THR A 69 -1.34 -17.73 -28.28
C THR A 69 -0.36 -16.62 -27.90
N ASN A 70 0.90 -16.97 -27.58
CA ASN A 70 1.89 -16.07 -26.98
C ASN A 70 1.43 -15.41 -25.68
N ASP A 71 0.58 -16.12 -24.92
CA ASP A 71 0.10 -15.65 -23.62
C ASP A 71 0.73 -16.45 -22.48
N THR A 72 1.09 -15.74 -21.42
CA THR A 72 1.39 -16.35 -20.12
C THR A 72 0.10 -16.55 -19.36
N GLU A 73 -0.21 -17.80 -19.02
CA GLU A 73 -1.39 -18.20 -18.26
C GLU A 73 -1.03 -18.38 -16.79
N LEU A 74 -1.56 -17.50 -15.94
CA LEU A 74 -1.38 -17.56 -14.49
C LEU A 74 -2.70 -17.92 -13.81
N THR A 75 -2.76 -19.11 -13.22
CA THR A 75 -3.88 -19.52 -12.36
C THR A 75 -3.61 -19.09 -10.93
N ILE A 76 -4.36 -18.09 -10.48
CA ILE A 76 -4.26 -17.53 -9.13
C ILE A 76 -5.48 -17.95 -8.32
N LYS A 77 -5.23 -18.38 -7.08
CA LYS A 77 -6.29 -18.72 -6.13
C LYS A 77 -6.19 -17.83 -4.91
N ARG A 78 -7.33 -17.27 -4.49
CA ARG A 78 -7.45 -16.57 -3.22
C ARG A 78 -7.78 -17.54 -2.09
N ASN A 79 -7.15 -17.35 -0.94
CA ASN A 79 -7.53 -18.09 0.26
C ASN A 79 -8.94 -17.67 0.74
N ALA A 80 -9.71 -18.61 1.24
CA ALA A 80 -11.07 -18.39 1.74
C ALA A 80 -11.08 -17.72 3.13
N ASP A 81 -10.06 -18.00 3.94
CA ASP A 81 -9.93 -17.48 5.30
C ASP A 81 -9.30 -16.08 5.36
N ASP A 82 -8.87 -15.56 4.20
CA ASP A 82 -8.24 -14.26 4.10
C ASP A 82 -9.26 -13.11 4.19
N LYS A 83 -8.96 -12.14 5.07
CA LYS A 83 -9.76 -10.93 5.28
C LYS A 83 -9.05 -9.67 4.76
N ILE A 84 -7.87 -9.81 4.15
CA ILE A 84 -7.05 -8.69 3.71
C ILE A 84 -7.73 -8.00 2.51
N GLN A 85 -7.84 -6.68 2.55
CA GLN A 85 -8.31 -5.94 1.38
C GLN A 85 -7.17 -5.84 0.35
N ILE A 86 -7.38 -6.46 -0.82
CA ILE A 86 -6.45 -6.38 -1.94
C ILE A 86 -6.89 -5.20 -2.82
N ASN A 87 -6.08 -4.13 -2.83
CA ASN A 87 -6.36 -2.95 -3.64
C ASN A 87 -5.62 -3.00 -4.98
N THR A 88 -4.42 -3.55 -4.97
CA THR A 88 -3.59 -3.73 -6.16
C THR A 88 -2.97 -5.13 -6.18
N LEU A 89 -3.05 -5.75 -7.35
CA LEU A 89 -2.41 -7.03 -7.67
C LEU A 89 -1.47 -6.78 -8.85
N VAL A 90 -0.18 -7.05 -8.69
CA VAL A 90 0.82 -6.83 -9.74
C VAL A 90 1.49 -8.15 -10.07
N PHE A 91 1.45 -8.52 -11.34
CA PHE A 91 2.21 -9.62 -11.91
C PHE A 91 3.49 -9.07 -12.51
N ILE A 92 4.62 -9.66 -12.18
CA ILE A 92 5.92 -9.34 -12.78
C ILE A 92 6.36 -10.59 -13.52
N LEU A 93 6.63 -10.47 -14.81
CA LEU A 93 7.16 -11.52 -15.67
C LEU A 93 8.61 -11.19 -15.96
N ASN A 94 9.52 -12.08 -15.60
CA ASN A 94 10.95 -11.91 -15.84
C ASN A 94 11.34 -12.75 -17.07
N SER A 95 12.01 -12.11 -18.03
CA SER A 95 12.59 -12.73 -19.22
C SER A 95 14.12 -12.52 -19.23
N GLY A 96 14.83 -13.07 -20.22
CA GLY A 96 16.28 -12.87 -20.34
C GLY A 96 16.66 -11.43 -20.70
N SER A 97 15.74 -10.69 -21.30
CA SER A 97 15.93 -9.32 -21.79
C SER A 97 15.42 -8.23 -20.84
N GLY A 98 14.59 -8.57 -19.87
CA GLY A 98 14.00 -7.59 -18.95
C GLY A 98 12.89 -8.14 -18.05
N SER A 99 12.09 -7.24 -17.50
CA SER A 99 10.93 -7.58 -16.68
C SER A 99 9.73 -6.75 -17.08
N ASP A 100 8.60 -7.40 -17.37
CA ASP A 100 7.33 -6.76 -17.65
C ASP A 100 6.41 -6.82 -16.43
N SER A 101 5.63 -5.77 -16.21
CA SER A 101 4.72 -5.68 -15.06
C SER A 101 3.29 -5.39 -15.48
N PHE A 102 2.36 -6.20 -15.00
CA PHE A 102 0.93 -6.09 -15.26
C PHE A 102 0.19 -5.80 -13.96
N THR A 103 -0.51 -4.69 -13.89
CA THR A 103 -1.22 -4.26 -12.68
C THR A 103 -2.73 -4.42 -12.85
N CYS A 104 -3.36 -5.01 -11.84
CA CYS A 104 -4.79 -5.25 -11.75
C CYS A 104 -5.36 -4.53 -10.52
N GLY A 105 -6.45 -3.81 -10.71
CA GLY A 105 -7.08 -2.98 -9.66
C GLY A 105 -7.89 -1.82 -10.24
N ASN A 106 -8.46 -1.00 -9.35
CA ASN A 106 -9.44 0.05 -9.71
C ASN A 106 -8.91 1.11 -10.69
N SER A 107 -7.59 1.21 -10.87
CA SER A 107 -6.94 2.24 -11.69
C SER A 107 -6.46 1.73 -13.06
N CYS A 108 -6.59 0.43 -13.37
CA CYS A 108 -5.99 -0.19 -14.56
C CYS A 108 -6.96 -1.13 -15.30
N GLY A 109 -7.72 -0.57 -16.23
CA GLY A 109 -8.41 -1.29 -17.31
C GLY A 109 -9.35 -2.43 -16.88
N ASN A 110 -9.41 -3.49 -17.71
CA ASN A 110 -10.29 -4.65 -17.54
C ASN A 110 -9.76 -5.72 -16.56
N CYS A 111 -8.61 -5.50 -15.91
CA CYS A 111 -8.05 -6.52 -15.03
C CYS A 111 -8.65 -6.47 -13.62
N GLN A 112 -9.62 -7.35 -13.37
CA GLN A 112 -10.30 -7.45 -12.07
C GLN A 112 -9.53 -8.34 -11.08
N ILE A 113 -9.47 -7.89 -9.83
CA ILE A 113 -8.93 -8.62 -8.69
C ILE A 113 -9.91 -9.75 -8.29
N LEU A 114 -9.37 -10.94 -8.01
CA LEU A 114 -10.10 -12.10 -7.46
C LEU A 114 -10.82 -11.81 -6.13
N LYS A 115 -12.07 -12.25 -6.04
CA LYS A 115 -12.87 -12.30 -4.81
C LYS A 115 -12.34 -13.37 -3.86
N ILE A 116 -12.76 -13.29 -2.59
CA ILE A 116 -12.40 -14.27 -1.56
C ILE A 116 -12.84 -15.66 -2.02
N ALA A 117 -11.96 -16.66 -1.80
CA ALA A 117 -12.12 -18.04 -2.27
C ALA A 117 -12.23 -18.25 -3.79
N GLU A 118 -12.01 -17.21 -4.61
CA GLU A 118 -12.07 -17.33 -6.07
C GLU A 118 -10.76 -17.87 -6.65
N ARG A 119 -10.89 -18.64 -7.73
CA ARG A 119 -9.80 -19.04 -8.61
C ARG A 119 -10.01 -18.37 -9.97
N LYS A 120 -8.98 -17.74 -10.50
CA LYS A 120 -9.03 -17.06 -11.80
C LYS A 120 -7.75 -17.28 -12.60
N ILE A 121 -7.92 -17.36 -13.92
CA ILE A 121 -6.81 -17.42 -14.87
C ILE A 121 -6.60 -16.02 -15.44
N TYR A 122 -5.38 -15.53 -15.37
CA TYR A 122 -4.93 -14.30 -16.00
C TYR A 122 -4.12 -14.65 -17.23
N TYR A 123 -4.44 -13.98 -18.34
CA TYR A 123 -3.73 -14.10 -19.61
C TYR A 123 -2.93 -12.81 -19.78
N LEU A 124 -1.60 -12.95 -19.76
CA LEU A 124 -0.66 -11.85 -19.86
C LEU A 124 0.13 -12.02 -21.14
N ASN A 125 -0.13 -11.13 -22.11
CA ASN A 125 0.55 -11.16 -23.40
C ASN A 125 1.92 -10.49 -23.26
N ILE A 126 2.96 -11.18 -23.71
CA ILE A 126 4.35 -10.72 -23.64
C ILE A 126 5.09 -11.18 -24.90
N ASP A 127 5.97 -10.32 -25.42
CA ASP A 127 6.68 -10.58 -26.68
C ASP A 127 7.73 -11.70 -26.56
N GLU A 128 8.31 -11.88 -25.37
CA GLU A 128 9.32 -12.91 -25.08
C GLU A 128 8.82 -13.88 -24.00
N LYS A 129 9.10 -15.18 -24.19
CA LYS A 129 8.78 -16.22 -23.20
C LYS A 129 9.46 -15.89 -21.86
N PRO A 130 8.67 -15.61 -20.80
CA PRO A 130 9.23 -15.38 -19.48
C PRO A 130 9.64 -16.70 -18.82
N THR A 131 10.66 -16.64 -17.97
CA THR A 131 11.19 -17.81 -17.23
C THR A 131 10.58 -17.90 -15.83
N GLU A 132 10.19 -16.77 -15.26
CA GLU A 132 9.70 -16.66 -13.89
C GLU A 132 8.59 -15.61 -13.79
N THR A 133 7.62 -15.86 -12.92
CA THR A 133 6.62 -14.88 -12.50
C THR A 133 6.73 -14.59 -11.01
N SER A 134 6.52 -13.34 -10.65
CA SER A 134 6.40 -12.89 -9.27
C SER A 134 5.07 -12.14 -9.09
N VAL A 135 4.41 -12.38 -7.97
CA VAL A 135 3.15 -11.70 -7.65
C VAL A 135 3.34 -10.78 -6.45
N LYS A 136 2.95 -9.51 -6.63
CA LYS A 136 2.93 -8.51 -5.55
C LYS A 136 1.49 -8.11 -5.21
N LEU A 137 1.23 -7.96 -3.92
CA LEU A 137 -0.02 -7.43 -3.38
C LEU A 137 0.26 -6.17 -2.58
N ASN A 138 -0.41 -5.06 -2.91
CA ASN A 138 -0.21 -3.78 -2.20
C ASN A 138 1.29 -3.43 -2.01
N ASN A 139 2.12 -3.73 -3.03
CA ASN A 139 3.58 -3.57 -3.05
C ASN A 139 4.41 -4.59 -2.22
N CYS A 140 3.79 -5.60 -1.61
CA CYS A 140 4.47 -6.72 -0.96
C CYS A 140 4.66 -7.89 -1.92
N LEU A 141 5.87 -8.44 -2.05
CA LEU A 141 6.10 -9.68 -2.79
C LEU A 141 5.55 -10.88 -2.00
N ILE A 142 4.66 -11.65 -2.62
CA ILE A 142 3.96 -12.78 -1.99
C ILE A 142 4.58 -14.11 -2.39
N GLU A 143 4.68 -14.34 -3.70
CA GLU A 143 5.13 -15.61 -4.24
C GLU A 143 5.84 -15.38 -5.57
N THR A 144 6.84 -16.23 -5.82
CA THR A 144 7.59 -16.29 -7.06
C THR A 144 7.57 -17.73 -7.55
N LYS A 145 7.36 -17.93 -8.86
CA LYS A 145 7.20 -19.26 -9.46
C LYS A 145 7.77 -19.30 -10.87
N ASN A 146 8.44 -20.40 -11.19
CA ASN A 146 8.92 -20.66 -12.54
C ASN A 146 7.76 -20.88 -13.51
N ILE A 147 7.93 -20.39 -14.72
CA ILE A 147 6.97 -20.55 -15.81
C ILE A 147 7.44 -21.72 -16.67
N VAL A 148 6.55 -22.69 -16.87
CA VAL A 148 6.78 -23.85 -17.74
C VAL A 148 6.00 -23.70 -19.04
N ASP A 149 6.25 -24.56 -20.02
CA ASP A 149 5.38 -24.60 -21.20
C ASP A 149 4.00 -25.17 -20.83
N CYS A 150 2.94 -24.52 -21.35
CA CYS A 150 1.64 -25.14 -21.46
C CYS A 150 1.69 -26.16 -22.63
#